data_AF-A0A0C3C1J7-F1
#
_entry.id   AF-A0A0C3C1J7-F1
#
_cell.length_a   1.000
_cell.length_b   1.000
_cell.length_c   1.000
_cell.angle_alpha   90.00
_cell.angle_beta   90.00
_cell.angle_gamma   90.00
#
_symmetry.space_group_name_H-M   'P 1'
#
loop_
_entity.id
_entity.type
_entity.pdbx_description
1 polymer ?
#
loop_
_entity_poly.entity_id
_entity_poly.type
_entity_poly.pdbx_seq_one_letter_code
_entity_poly.pdbx_strand_id
1 'polypeptide(L)'
;MSARAQQLPVMTASAFALTPILHVSQTQAAPSPFGLPGGQVSARTFPVIVATNGPFTSYPPKHSKEDDERLLYTYASFHEEPFAALNNRGHHNWVVCVLVPIPNIKNPALLALHYMIKYATTCDNGNSTIQTDTILTTEALQEGLVTQNTELSVYHQDESGSAGFAPSMIDHEEALRLSTTLAVKCNDGGEQWSHYIDNQYITPNVRAFDDCHLYVVFRVSEYPSMQTARSLSVKVSATWQKEEVELKAIAAAKKEAEEEAERQAKLEDERRAREAEERQAKKEEREGRQEERRATKEEHQARKEEHQARQEEKRAKEENSVAHAPAVADANLRARINRVIEEKITFAQLGM
;
A
#
# COMPACT_ATOMS: atom_id res chain seq x y z
N MET A 1 -5.52 -106.63 25.88
CA MET A 1 -4.63 -107.52 25.09
C MET A 1 -3.83 -106.63 24.13
N SER A 2 -2.64 -106.17 24.53
CA SER A 2 -1.34 -106.62 24.00
C SER A 2 -1.30 -106.56 22.46
N ALA A 3 -0.89 -105.41 21.88
CA ALA A 3 0.49 -105.01 21.55
C ALA A 3 1.04 -105.66 20.26
N ARG A 4 1.35 -104.83 19.25
CA ARG A 4 2.58 -104.98 18.46
C ARG A 4 2.90 -103.72 17.66
N ALA A 5 4.12 -103.23 17.90
CA ALA A 5 4.83 -102.21 17.14
C ALA A 5 5.56 -102.83 15.94
N GLN A 6 5.81 -102.05 14.89
CA GLN A 6 6.84 -102.22 13.86
C GLN A 6 7.20 -100.81 13.35
N GLN A 7 8.34 -100.25 13.77
CA GLN A 7 9.67 -100.25 13.13
C GLN A 7 9.83 -99.28 11.94
N LEU A 8 10.61 -98.22 12.16
CA LEU A 8 11.31 -97.40 11.15
C LEU A 8 12.55 -98.16 10.62
N PRO A 9 13.06 -97.85 9.41
CA PRO A 9 14.36 -97.14 9.31
C PRO A 9 14.49 -96.20 8.07
N VAL A 10 15.13 -95.02 8.19
CA VAL A 10 16.53 -94.65 7.81
C VAL A 10 16.71 -94.08 6.38
N MET A 11 17.06 -92.78 6.37
CA MET A 11 18.06 -91.98 5.62
C MET A 11 18.48 -92.20 4.16
N THR A 12 18.96 -91.07 3.61
CA THR A 12 19.99 -90.80 2.57
C THR A 12 19.48 -90.53 1.16
N ALA A 13 20.02 -89.62 0.35
CA ALA A 13 20.95 -88.50 0.50
C ALA A 13 20.97 -87.71 -0.85
N SER A 14 21.31 -86.43 -0.77
CA SER A 14 22.12 -85.61 -1.69
C SER A 14 22.22 -85.90 -3.20
N ALA A 15 22.05 -84.84 -4.02
CA ALA A 15 23.06 -84.24 -4.93
C ALA A 15 22.36 -83.31 -5.95
N PHE A 16 22.62 -81.99 -5.97
CA PHE A 16 23.75 -81.27 -6.57
C PHE A 16 23.78 -81.23 -8.11
N ALA A 17 23.52 -80.04 -8.65
CA ALA A 17 24.28 -79.35 -9.70
C ALA A 17 23.79 -77.87 -9.69
N LEU A 18 24.45 -76.88 -9.07
CA LEU A 18 25.68 -76.17 -9.45
C LEU A 18 25.75 -75.72 -10.92
N THR A 19 25.27 -74.47 -11.16
CA THR A 19 25.98 -73.25 -11.65
C THR A 19 26.94 -73.35 -12.86
N PRO A 20 27.51 -72.23 -13.40
CA PRO A 20 27.15 -70.79 -13.45
C PRO A 20 27.14 -70.27 -14.93
N ILE A 21 26.89 -69.00 -15.28
CA ILE A 21 27.91 -67.93 -15.45
C ILE A 21 27.25 -66.70 -16.12
N LEU A 22 27.44 -65.54 -15.47
CA LEU A 22 27.65 -64.17 -16.00
C LEU A 22 26.94 -63.70 -17.29
N HIS A 23 26.11 -62.66 -17.15
CA HIS A 23 26.51 -61.36 -17.71
C HIS A 23 26.02 -60.19 -16.87
N VAL A 24 27.01 -59.42 -16.42
CA VAL A 24 26.92 -58.05 -15.95
C VAL A 24 26.55 -57.16 -17.15
N SER A 25 25.54 -56.33 -16.98
CA SER A 25 25.38 -55.07 -17.71
C SER A 25 24.70 -54.14 -16.70
N GLN A 26 25.46 -53.41 -15.88
CA GLN A 26 26.01 -52.10 -16.25
C GLN A 26 25.01 -51.27 -17.06
N THR A 27 23.84 -50.97 -16.49
CA THR A 27 23.27 -49.63 -16.71
C THR A 27 24.13 -48.66 -15.91
N GLN A 28 25.17 -48.17 -16.58
CA GLN A 28 25.90 -46.98 -16.17
C GLN A 28 24.87 -45.90 -15.82
N ALA A 29 24.86 -45.51 -14.54
CA ALA A 29 24.43 -44.18 -14.18
C ALA A 29 25.22 -43.21 -15.07
N ALA A 30 24.51 -42.43 -15.88
CA ALA A 30 25.13 -41.40 -16.69
C ALA A 30 26.01 -40.53 -15.76
N PRO A 31 27.28 -40.30 -16.11
CA PRO A 31 28.09 -39.33 -15.38
C PRO A 31 27.40 -37.97 -15.53
N SER A 32 27.00 -37.41 -14.39
CA SER A 32 26.53 -36.04 -14.24
C SER A 32 27.50 -35.10 -14.97
N PRO A 33 27.10 -34.47 -16.09
CA PRO A 33 27.96 -33.53 -16.76
C PRO A 33 27.70 -32.15 -16.15
N PHE A 34 28.80 -31.47 -15.84
CA PHE A 34 28.89 -30.06 -15.45
C PHE A 34 28.52 -29.69 -14.02
N GLY A 35 29.59 -29.48 -13.24
CA GLY A 35 29.60 -28.42 -12.25
C GLY A 35 29.26 -27.08 -12.92
N LEU A 36 28.25 -26.43 -12.37
CA LEU A 36 28.04 -25.00 -12.49
C LEU A 36 28.11 -24.39 -11.09
N PRO A 37 28.70 -23.20 -10.96
CA PRO A 37 29.02 -22.59 -9.68
C PRO A 37 27.76 -22.05 -9.02
N GLY A 38 27.68 -22.18 -7.69
CA GLY A 38 26.87 -21.36 -6.77
C GLY A 38 25.63 -20.71 -7.39
N GLY A 39 24.60 -21.50 -7.67
CA GLY A 39 23.27 -20.96 -7.91
C GLY A 39 22.74 -20.44 -6.58
N GLN A 40 22.81 -19.12 -6.37
CA GLN A 40 22.00 -18.46 -5.35
C GLN A 40 20.56 -18.95 -5.53
N VAL A 41 20.06 -19.71 -4.56
CA VAL A 41 18.65 -20.00 -4.43
C VAL A 41 17.99 -18.64 -4.22
N SER A 42 17.45 -18.09 -5.30
CA SER A 42 16.71 -16.83 -5.26
C SER A 42 15.44 -17.09 -4.48
N ALA A 43 15.49 -16.83 -3.18
CA ALA A 43 14.30 -16.65 -2.38
C ALA A 43 13.53 -15.50 -3.03
N ARG A 44 12.44 -15.83 -3.74
CA ARG A 44 11.47 -14.83 -4.17
C ARG A 44 10.73 -14.38 -2.92
N THR A 45 11.26 -13.37 -2.25
CA THR A 45 10.48 -12.54 -1.34
C THR A 45 9.41 -11.87 -2.18
N PHE A 46 8.15 -12.20 -1.92
CA PHE A 46 7.05 -11.41 -2.43
C PHE A 46 7.16 -10.03 -1.76
N PRO A 47 7.18 -8.92 -2.51
CA PRO A 47 7.11 -7.61 -1.88
C PRO A 47 5.79 -7.54 -1.13
N VAL A 48 5.86 -7.32 0.19
CA VAL A 48 4.71 -6.85 0.94
C VAL A 48 4.26 -5.59 0.23
N ILE A 49 3.03 -5.60 -0.28
CA ILE A 49 2.39 -4.39 -0.78
C ILE A 49 2.20 -3.52 0.45
N VAL A 50 3.17 -2.64 0.71
CA VAL A 50 3.00 -1.53 1.64
C VAL A 50 1.89 -0.69 1.02
N ALA A 51 0.72 -0.70 1.65
CA ALA A 51 -0.40 0.17 1.27
C ALA A 51 0.06 1.62 1.43
N THR A 52 0.65 2.19 0.39
CA THR A 52 1.30 3.50 0.47
C THR A 52 0.35 4.67 0.30
N ASN A 53 -0.94 4.48 0.02
CA ASN A 53 -1.91 5.58 -0.12
C ASN A 53 -3.34 5.16 0.29
N GLY A 54 -3.49 4.70 1.52
CA GLY A 54 -4.78 4.65 2.22
C GLY A 54 -4.67 5.42 3.54
N PRO A 55 -5.76 5.66 4.27
CA PRO A 55 -5.74 6.41 5.55
C PRO A 55 -4.93 5.75 6.67
N PHE A 56 -4.25 4.64 6.39
CA PHE A 56 -3.37 3.91 7.30
C PHE A 56 -1.91 4.17 6.91
N THR A 57 -1.37 5.31 7.35
CA THR A 57 0.04 5.68 7.14
C THR A 57 0.95 5.01 8.17
N SER A 58 2.00 4.34 7.69
CA SER A 58 3.23 3.93 8.40
C SER A 58 3.08 3.47 9.87
N TYR A 59 3.03 2.16 10.08
CA TYR A 59 3.34 1.52 11.36
C TYR A 59 4.84 1.13 11.39
N PRO A 60 5.53 1.25 12.53
CA PRO A 60 4.99 1.54 13.85
C PRO A 60 4.87 3.05 14.17
N PRO A 61 3.92 3.45 15.03
CA PRO A 61 3.85 4.81 15.56
C PRO A 61 5.17 5.17 16.27
N LYS A 62 5.53 6.45 16.27
CA LYS A 62 6.72 6.95 16.98
C LYS A 62 6.59 6.62 18.47
N HIS A 63 7.36 5.63 18.93
CA HIS A 63 7.36 5.13 20.31
C HIS A 63 7.74 6.23 21.29
N SER A 64 6.79 6.63 22.14
CA SER A 64 7.02 7.42 23.35
C SER A 64 7.13 6.50 24.56
N LYS A 65 7.79 6.93 25.64
CA LYS A 65 7.91 6.14 26.89
C LYS A 65 6.55 5.80 27.55
N GLU A 66 5.47 6.47 27.14
CA GLU A 66 4.10 6.19 27.58
C GLU A 66 3.45 5.03 26.80
N ASP A 67 4.04 4.60 25.67
CA ASP A 67 3.53 3.49 24.87
C ASP A 67 3.92 2.10 25.41
N ASP A 68 4.92 2.02 26.30
CA ASP A 68 5.31 0.77 26.97
C ASP A 68 4.24 0.26 27.94
N GLU A 69 3.32 1.11 28.42
CA GLU A 69 2.16 0.70 29.25
C GLU A 69 1.00 0.11 28.41
N ARG A 70 1.06 0.28 27.09
CA ARG A 70 -0.01 -0.05 26.13
C ARG A 70 0.21 -1.38 25.44
N LEU A 71 1.46 -1.83 25.36
CA LEU A 71 1.87 -3.06 24.72
C LEU A 71 2.12 -4.16 25.75
N LEU A 72 1.80 -5.39 25.40
CA LEU A 72 2.10 -6.57 26.18
C LEU A 72 3.01 -7.48 25.37
N TYR A 73 3.97 -8.09 26.04
CA TYR A 73 4.92 -9.00 25.41
C TYR A 73 4.73 -10.40 25.97
N THR A 74 4.62 -11.39 25.09
CA THR A 74 4.62 -12.80 25.48
C THR A 74 5.78 -13.52 24.82
N TYR A 75 6.24 -14.59 25.46
CA TYR A 75 7.38 -15.36 25.02
C TYR A 75 7.10 -16.85 25.17
N ALA A 76 7.56 -17.62 24.18
CA ALA A 76 7.56 -19.06 24.20
C ALA A 76 8.91 -19.58 23.71
N SER A 77 9.32 -20.74 24.22
CA SER A 77 10.51 -21.42 23.70
C SER A 77 10.42 -22.91 23.85
N PHE A 78 10.99 -23.59 22.87
CA PHE A 78 11.21 -25.03 22.87
C PHE A 78 12.70 -25.28 22.63
N HIS A 79 13.31 -26.18 23.38
CA HIS A 79 14.72 -26.52 23.18
C HIS A 79 14.98 -27.98 23.58
N GLU A 80 15.48 -28.75 22.63
CA GLU A 80 15.96 -30.11 22.86
C GLU A 80 17.26 -30.38 22.08
N GLU A 81 18.29 -30.85 22.80
CA GLU A 81 19.60 -31.17 22.24
C GLU A 81 20.33 -32.25 23.09
N PRO A 82 20.54 -33.47 22.58
CA PRO A 82 19.95 -34.03 21.36
C PRO A 82 18.46 -34.32 21.56
N PHE A 83 17.70 -34.27 20.47
CA PHE A 83 16.26 -34.54 20.44
C PHE A 83 15.97 -36.04 20.61
N ALA A 84 16.05 -36.50 21.86
CA ALA A 84 16.08 -37.93 22.21
C ALA A 84 14.84 -38.70 21.73
N ALA A 85 13.67 -38.05 21.71
CA ALA A 85 12.42 -38.64 21.28
C ALA A 85 12.40 -39.04 19.79
N LEU A 86 13.29 -38.47 18.97
CA LEU A 86 13.37 -38.74 17.53
C LEU A 86 14.50 -39.71 17.13
N ASN A 87 15.24 -40.28 18.09
CA ASN A 87 16.39 -41.16 17.80
C ASN A 87 16.01 -42.52 17.15
N ASN A 88 14.71 -42.85 17.02
CA ASN A 88 14.26 -44.12 16.43
C ASN A 88 13.97 -44.01 14.92
N ARG A 89 14.25 -45.11 14.18
CA ARG A 89 14.17 -45.22 12.71
C ARG A 89 12.81 -44.91 12.06
N GLY A 90 11.75 -44.70 12.83
CA GLY A 90 10.39 -44.55 12.30
C GLY A 90 10.03 -43.15 11.84
N HIS A 91 10.61 -42.11 12.45
CA HIS A 91 10.10 -40.74 12.30
C HIS A 91 10.71 -40.01 11.11
N HIS A 92 10.29 -40.38 9.91
CA HIS A 92 10.60 -39.66 8.67
C HIS A 92 9.90 -38.31 8.61
N ASN A 93 8.72 -38.22 9.22
CA ASN A 93 7.91 -37.01 9.31
C ASN A 93 7.62 -36.74 10.78
N TRP A 94 7.87 -35.52 11.23
CA TRP A 94 7.55 -35.09 12.59
C TRP A 94 7.25 -33.60 12.63
N VAL A 95 6.51 -33.22 13.67
CA VAL A 95 6.03 -31.87 13.87
C VAL A 95 6.30 -31.44 15.31
N VAL A 96 6.71 -30.19 15.51
CA VAL A 96 6.76 -29.55 16.82
C VAL A 96 5.81 -28.37 16.82
N CYS A 97 4.86 -28.38 17.74
CA CYS A 97 3.93 -27.28 17.95
C CYS A 97 4.36 -26.48 19.18
N VAL A 98 4.68 -25.20 19.00
CA VAL A 98 5.02 -24.28 20.09
C VAL A 98 3.84 -23.35 20.32
N LEU A 99 3.19 -23.48 21.48
CA LEU A 99 2.12 -22.57 21.88
C LEU A 99 2.72 -21.22 22.27
N VAL A 100 2.26 -20.15 21.63
CA VAL A 100 2.62 -18.78 21.97
C VAL A 100 1.55 -18.24 22.91
N PRO A 101 1.88 -17.89 24.17
CA PRO A 101 0.89 -17.39 25.10
C PRO A 101 0.18 -16.14 24.56
N ILE A 102 -1.14 -16.15 24.62
CA ILE A 102 -1.97 -14.96 24.38
C ILE A 102 -2.24 -14.31 25.74
N PRO A 103 -2.02 -12.99 25.90
CA PRO A 103 -2.25 -12.34 27.18
C PRO A 103 -3.71 -12.42 27.59
N ASN A 104 -3.98 -12.70 28.87
CA ASN A 104 -5.33 -12.76 29.43
C ASN A 104 -5.93 -11.36 29.61
N ILE A 105 -6.24 -10.73 28.49
CA ILE A 105 -6.95 -9.46 28.38
C ILE A 105 -8.03 -9.63 27.33
N LYS A 106 -9.04 -8.75 27.36
CA LYS A 106 -10.12 -8.80 26.38
C LYS A 106 -9.59 -8.43 24.99
N ASN A 107 -9.80 -9.32 24.01
CA ASN A 107 -9.57 -9.10 22.59
C ASN A 107 -8.19 -8.47 22.23
N PRO A 108 -7.05 -9.07 22.62
CA PRO A 108 -5.75 -8.50 22.31
C PRO A 108 -5.49 -8.52 20.80
N ALA A 109 -4.90 -7.45 20.28
CA ALA A 109 -4.44 -7.40 18.89
C ALA A 109 -2.96 -7.80 18.79
N LEU A 110 -2.66 -8.83 18.01
CA LEU A 110 -1.29 -9.25 17.68
C LEU A 110 -0.69 -8.27 16.66
N LEU A 111 0.20 -7.40 17.13
CA LEU A 111 0.87 -6.42 16.28
C LEU A 111 2.09 -7.02 15.59
N ALA A 112 2.86 -7.81 16.32
CA ALA A 112 4.08 -8.40 15.81
C ALA A 112 4.34 -9.76 16.44
N LEU A 113 4.96 -10.65 15.67
CA LEU A 113 5.52 -11.91 16.16
C LEU A 113 6.90 -12.09 15.55
N HIS A 114 7.87 -12.45 16.39
CA HIS A 114 9.23 -12.75 15.99
C HIS A 114 9.54 -14.17 16.43
N TYR A 115 9.93 -15.02 15.50
CA TYR A 115 10.44 -16.33 15.83
C TYR A 115 11.85 -16.56 15.27
N MET A 116 12.60 -17.39 15.98
CA MET A 116 13.88 -17.94 15.55
C MET A 116 13.87 -19.44 15.75
N ILE A 117 14.13 -20.18 14.69
CA ILE A 117 14.26 -21.63 14.69
C ILE A 117 15.68 -21.98 14.30
N LYS A 118 16.33 -22.82 15.10
CA LYS A 118 17.61 -23.46 14.80
C LYS A 118 17.40 -24.95 14.85
N TYR A 119 17.50 -25.59 13.69
CA TYR A 119 17.37 -27.03 13.56
C TYR A 119 18.67 -27.58 13.00
N ALA A 120 19.20 -28.63 13.61
CA ALA A 120 20.44 -29.23 13.18
C ALA A 120 20.33 -30.76 13.17
N THR A 121 21.09 -31.38 12.27
CA THR A 121 21.19 -32.83 12.16
C THR A 121 22.63 -33.26 11.92
N THR A 122 22.94 -34.50 12.29
CA THR A 122 24.14 -35.23 11.90
C THR A 122 23.77 -36.49 11.14
N CYS A 123 24.70 -37.04 10.35
CA CYS A 123 24.64 -38.37 9.75
C CYS A 123 23.33 -38.70 8.98
N ASP A 124 22.64 -37.71 8.43
CA ASP A 124 21.37 -37.86 7.72
C ASP A 124 21.56 -38.03 6.21
N ASN A 125 20.81 -38.96 5.63
CA ASN A 125 21.02 -39.38 4.25
C ASN A 125 20.11 -38.61 3.31
N GLY A 126 20.53 -37.41 2.91
CA GLY A 126 19.84 -36.61 1.90
C GLY A 126 19.01 -35.47 2.49
N ASN A 127 18.33 -34.74 1.61
CA ASN A 127 17.74 -33.45 1.97
C ASN A 127 16.49 -33.59 2.84
N SER A 128 16.32 -32.68 3.79
CA SER A 128 15.10 -32.53 4.57
C SER A 128 14.22 -31.44 3.97
N THR A 129 12.91 -31.71 3.86
CA THR A 129 11.92 -30.68 3.58
C THR A 129 11.42 -30.12 4.90
N ILE A 130 11.36 -28.80 5.00
CA ILE A 130 10.99 -28.08 6.21
C ILE A 130 9.84 -27.14 5.88
N GLN A 131 8.83 -27.14 6.75
CA GLN A 131 7.73 -26.19 6.72
C GLN A 131 7.55 -25.58 8.11
N THR A 132 7.56 -24.25 8.17
CA THR A 132 7.25 -23.50 9.39
C THR A 132 5.97 -22.71 9.15
N ASP A 133 4.96 -22.92 9.98
CA ASP A 133 3.73 -22.16 9.93
C ASP A 133 3.53 -21.37 11.21
N THR A 134 3.02 -20.14 11.09
CA THR A 134 2.43 -19.42 12.22
C THR A 134 0.93 -19.36 12.00
N ILE A 135 0.18 -19.95 12.93
CA ILE A 135 -1.27 -20.13 12.80
C ILE A 135 -1.99 -19.64 14.05
N LEU A 136 -3.17 -19.05 13.82
CA LEU A 136 -4.14 -18.72 14.85
C LEU A 136 -5.38 -19.60 14.62
N THR A 137 -5.79 -20.37 15.61
CA THR A 137 -6.91 -21.32 15.51
C THR A 137 -7.73 -21.32 16.79
N THR A 138 -8.99 -21.73 16.72
CA THR A 138 -9.84 -21.99 17.89
C THR A 138 -9.65 -23.39 18.46
N GLU A 139 -8.92 -24.26 17.74
CA GLU A 139 -8.64 -25.61 18.20
C GLU A 139 -7.35 -25.67 19.00
N ALA A 140 -7.40 -26.33 20.15
CA ALA A 140 -6.22 -26.60 20.94
C ALA A 140 -5.40 -27.73 20.30
N LEU A 141 -4.24 -27.39 19.75
CA LEU A 141 -3.28 -28.37 19.24
C LEU A 141 -2.42 -28.92 20.37
N GLN A 142 -1.99 -30.17 20.22
CA GLN A 142 -1.05 -30.80 21.13
C GLN A 142 0.30 -30.06 21.08
N GLU A 143 0.71 -29.49 22.21
CA GLU A 143 2.00 -28.81 22.36
C GLU A 143 3.17 -29.82 22.41
N GLY A 144 4.32 -29.42 21.87
CA GLY A 144 5.54 -30.20 21.86
C GLY A 144 5.68 -31.09 20.62
N LEU A 145 6.40 -32.20 20.78
CA LEU A 145 6.66 -33.13 19.69
C LEU A 145 5.42 -33.98 19.37
N VAL A 146 5.08 -34.00 18.09
CA VAL A 146 4.00 -34.76 17.50
C VAL A 146 4.59 -35.64 16.39
N THR A 147 4.42 -36.96 16.48
CA THR A 147 4.97 -37.92 15.50
C THR A 147 3.85 -38.63 14.75
N GLN A 148 4.16 -39.07 13.52
CA GLN A 148 3.44 -39.85 12.47
C GLN A 148 1.98 -40.36 12.62
N ASN A 149 1.38 -40.41 13.80
CA ASN A 149 0.02 -40.89 14.03
C ASN A 149 -0.93 -39.83 14.62
N THR A 150 -0.45 -38.63 14.92
CA THR A 150 -1.33 -37.55 15.35
C THR A 150 -1.54 -36.60 14.18
N GLU A 151 -2.68 -36.76 13.52
CA GLU A 151 -3.14 -35.82 12.51
C GLU A 151 -3.46 -34.49 13.19
N LEU A 152 -2.84 -33.41 12.69
CA LEU A 152 -3.25 -32.07 13.08
C LEU A 152 -4.45 -31.70 12.20
N SER A 153 -5.63 -31.69 12.80
CA SER A 153 -6.94 -31.32 12.24
C SER A 153 -6.91 -30.04 11.38
N VAL A 154 -6.07 -29.07 11.74
CA VAL A 154 -5.94 -27.78 11.03
C VAL A 154 -5.25 -27.88 9.66
N TYR A 155 -4.92 -29.08 9.19
CA TYR A 155 -4.32 -29.31 7.88
C TYR A 155 -5.17 -30.28 7.05
N HIS A 156 -5.28 -30.00 5.76
CA HIS A 156 -5.99 -30.87 4.84
C HIS A 156 -5.38 -32.26 4.82
N GLN A 157 -6.25 -33.25 4.98
CA GLN A 157 -5.92 -34.64 4.80
C GLN A 157 -6.09 -34.98 3.33
N ASP A 158 -5.01 -35.46 2.69
CA ASP A 158 -5.13 -36.00 1.35
C ASP A 158 -5.75 -37.40 1.46
N GLU A 159 -6.85 -37.66 0.73
CA GLU A 159 -7.66 -38.90 0.82
C GLU A 159 -6.85 -40.17 0.55
N SER A 160 -5.64 -40.03 -0.02
CA SER A 160 -4.72 -41.12 -0.32
C SER A 160 -3.94 -41.64 0.90
N GLY A 161 -4.00 -40.99 2.06
CA GLY A 161 -3.31 -41.41 3.30
C GLY A 161 -1.77 -41.49 3.18
N SER A 162 -1.23 -41.07 2.04
CA SER A 162 0.18 -41.11 1.70
C SER A 162 0.78 -39.78 2.14
N ALA A 163 1.24 -39.72 3.39
CA ALA A 163 2.10 -38.66 3.89
C ALA A 163 3.42 -38.65 3.12
N GLY A 164 3.40 -38.09 1.91
CA GLY A 164 4.60 -37.85 1.11
C GLY A 164 5.49 -36.80 1.75
N PHE A 165 6.64 -36.54 1.15
CA PHE A 165 7.56 -35.45 1.54
C PHE A 165 7.06 -34.07 1.10
N ALA A 166 5.78 -33.96 0.72
CA ALA A 166 5.17 -32.72 0.27
C ALA A 166 4.73 -31.89 1.49
N PRO A 167 4.89 -30.56 1.43
CA PRO A 167 4.31 -29.66 2.42
C PRO A 167 2.80 -29.89 2.55
N SER A 168 2.28 -29.88 3.78
CA SER A 168 0.83 -30.01 4.00
C SER A 168 0.16 -28.65 3.99
N MET A 169 -1.02 -28.59 3.38
CA MET A 169 -1.81 -27.37 3.26
C MET A 169 -2.64 -27.15 4.52
N ILE A 170 -2.64 -25.93 5.05
CA ILE A 170 -3.50 -25.53 6.17
C ILE A 170 -4.94 -25.44 5.66
N ASP A 171 -5.87 -26.00 6.42
CA ASP A 171 -7.29 -25.79 6.17
C ASP A 171 -7.68 -24.39 6.65
N HIS A 172 -8.07 -23.53 5.71
CA HIS A 172 -8.40 -22.13 5.98
C HIS A 172 -9.73 -21.97 6.72
N GLU A 173 -10.55 -23.02 6.80
CA GLU A 173 -11.77 -23.02 7.61
C GLU A 173 -11.44 -23.26 9.10
N GLU A 174 -10.38 -24.01 9.39
CA GLU A 174 -10.00 -24.42 10.75
C GLU A 174 -8.92 -23.53 11.39
N ALA A 175 -8.06 -22.90 10.56
CA ALA A 175 -7.00 -22.03 11.07
C ALA A 175 -6.69 -20.85 10.15
N LEU A 176 -6.49 -19.69 10.77
CA LEU A 176 -5.94 -18.51 10.12
C LEU A 176 -4.42 -18.64 10.02
N ARG A 177 -3.92 -18.77 8.80
CA ARG A 177 -2.49 -18.77 8.49
C ARG A 177 -1.94 -17.34 8.48
N LEU A 178 -1.06 -17.03 9.42
CA LEU A 178 -0.36 -15.74 9.50
C LEU A 178 0.92 -15.72 8.66
N SER A 179 1.62 -16.85 8.60
CA SER A 179 2.84 -17.02 7.80
C SER A 179 3.08 -18.49 7.50
N THR A 180 3.72 -18.78 6.35
CA THR A 180 4.29 -20.09 6.02
C THR A 180 5.64 -19.88 5.36
N THR A 181 6.65 -20.57 5.88
CA THR A 181 8.00 -20.65 5.31
C THR A 181 8.27 -22.07 4.89
N LEU A 182 8.67 -22.27 3.63
CA LEU A 182 9.09 -23.56 3.09
C LEU A 182 10.59 -23.52 2.80
N ALA A 183 11.29 -24.59 3.16
CA ALA A 183 12.71 -24.71 2.92
C ALA A 183 13.12 -26.17 2.62
N VAL A 184 14.25 -26.30 1.93
CA VAL A 184 14.95 -27.58 1.78
C VAL A 184 16.30 -27.43 2.45
N LYS A 185 16.55 -28.24 3.47
CA LYS A 185 17.85 -28.33 4.14
C LYS A 185 18.66 -29.41 3.43
N CYS A 186 19.74 -29.01 2.78
CA CYS A 186 20.67 -29.95 2.18
C CYS A 186 21.56 -30.57 3.26
N ASN A 187 21.71 -31.88 3.19
CA ASN A 187 22.50 -32.64 4.15
C ASN A 187 23.56 -33.46 3.43
N ASP A 188 24.81 -33.33 3.89
CA ASP A 188 25.97 -33.98 3.25
C ASP A 188 26.27 -35.35 3.87
N GLY A 189 25.43 -35.87 4.77
CA GLY A 189 25.57 -37.20 5.40
C GLY A 189 26.75 -37.35 6.35
N GLY A 190 27.40 -36.26 6.74
CA GLY A 190 28.57 -36.27 7.63
C GLY A 190 28.23 -36.22 9.12
N GLU A 191 29.23 -36.49 9.96
CA GLU A 191 29.13 -36.40 11.42
C GLU A 191 29.05 -34.96 11.95
N GLN A 192 29.35 -33.96 11.11
CA GLN A 192 29.26 -32.55 11.47
C GLN A 192 27.80 -32.10 11.52
N TRP A 193 27.49 -31.23 12.47
CA TRP A 193 26.18 -30.60 12.57
C TRP A 193 25.93 -29.69 11.37
N SER A 194 24.97 -30.07 10.53
CA SER A 194 24.42 -29.20 9.48
C SER A 194 23.24 -28.43 10.06
N HIS A 195 23.28 -27.10 9.99
CA HIS A 195 22.27 -26.23 10.59
C HIS A 195 21.34 -25.61 9.54
N TYR A 196 20.05 -25.62 9.84
CA TYR A 196 19.02 -24.77 9.27
C TYR A 196 18.63 -23.70 10.29
N ILE A 197 18.56 -22.44 9.84
CA ILE A 197 18.16 -21.32 10.66
C ILE A 197 17.04 -20.58 9.94
N ASP A 198 15.89 -20.45 10.60
CA ASP A 198 14.82 -19.56 10.17
C ASP A 198 14.67 -18.44 11.21
N ASN A 199 14.50 -17.21 10.75
CA ASN A 199 14.40 -16.04 11.59
C ASN A 199 13.46 -15.04 10.93
N GLN A 200 12.20 -15.00 11.39
CA GLN A 200 11.15 -14.20 10.77
C GLN A 200 10.53 -13.22 11.74
N TYR A 201 10.29 -12.01 11.24
CA TYR A 201 9.51 -10.98 11.91
C TYR A 201 8.26 -10.72 11.09
N ILE A 202 7.08 -10.98 11.68
CA ILE A 202 5.78 -10.83 11.02
C ILE A 202 4.94 -9.79 11.75
N THR A 203 4.16 -9.00 11.01
CA THR A 203 3.27 -7.96 11.55
C THR A 203 1.84 -8.17 11.08
N PRO A 204 1.13 -9.18 11.61
CA PRO A 204 -0.15 -9.62 11.06
C PRO A 204 -1.31 -8.65 11.34
N ASN A 205 -1.24 -7.86 12.42
CA ASN A 205 -2.30 -6.96 12.87
C ASN A 205 -3.67 -7.67 12.97
N VAL A 206 -3.71 -8.79 13.69
CA VAL A 206 -4.89 -9.63 13.84
C VAL A 206 -5.38 -9.62 15.28
N ARG A 207 -6.70 -9.63 15.47
CA ARG A 207 -7.32 -9.70 16.80
C ARG A 207 -7.49 -11.16 17.21
N ALA A 208 -7.00 -11.50 18.40
CA ALA A 208 -7.32 -12.77 19.01
C ALA A 208 -8.62 -12.61 19.81
N PHE A 209 -9.54 -13.56 19.63
CA PHE A 209 -10.76 -13.65 20.42
C PHE A 209 -10.57 -14.66 21.55
N ASP A 210 -11.59 -14.80 22.39
CA ASP A 210 -11.62 -15.85 23.42
C ASP A 210 -11.45 -17.24 22.77
N ASP A 211 -10.82 -18.17 23.50
CA ASP A 211 -10.53 -19.54 23.07
C ASP A 211 -9.68 -19.67 21.79
N CYS A 212 -9.01 -18.60 21.37
CA CYS A 212 -8.00 -18.68 20.31
C CYS A 212 -6.66 -19.16 20.86
N HIS A 213 -5.92 -19.87 20.02
CA HIS A 213 -4.60 -20.38 20.26
C HIS A 213 -3.66 -19.98 19.13
N LEU A 214 -2.50 -19.42 19.49
CA LEU A 214 -1.47 -19.02 18.56
C LEU A 214 -0.33 -20.03 18.61
N TYR A 215 -0.01 -20.64 17.47
CA TYR A 215 1.06 -21.64 17.38
C TYR A 215 2.12 -21.25 16.35
N VAL A 216 3.36 -21.59 16.66
CA VAL A 216 4.41 -21.79 15.67
C VAL A 216 4.59 -23.30 15.48
N VAL A 217 4.26 -23.78 14.28
CA VAL A 217 4.30 -25.19 13.92
C VAL A 217 5.52 -25.43 13.03
N PHE A 218 6.45 -26.26 13.49
CA PHE A 218 7.65 -26.62 12.76
C PHE A 218 7.58 -28.07 12.29
N ARG A 219 7.65 -28.30 10.99
CA ARG A 219 7.51 -29.62 10.37
C ARG A 219 8.75 -29.98 9.61
N VAL A 220 9.13 -31.24 9.73
CA VAL A 220 10.29 -31.79 9.02
C VAL A 220 9.91 -33.13 8.42
N SER A 221 10.27 -33.27 7.15
CA SER A 221 10.26 -34.53 6.40
C SER A 221 11.69 -34.84 5.96
N GLU A 222 12.29 -35.91 6.48
CA GLU A 222 13.71 -36.21 6.28
C GLU A 222 13.98 -37.72 6.13
N TYR A 223 15.25 -38.04 5.82
CA TYR A 223 15.74 -39.39 5.60
C TYR A 223 16.79 -39.76 6.66
N PRO A 224 16.37 -40.05 7.92
CA PRO A 224 17.31 -40.29 8.99
C PRO A 224 18.03 -41.63 8.82
N SER A 225 19.31 -41.67 9.19
CA SER A 225 20.06 -42.90 9.41
C SER A 225 19.96 -43.33 10.87
N MET A 226 20.52 -44.51 11.20
CA MET A 226 20.60 -44.96 12.60
C MET A 226 21.47 -44.08 13.50
N GLN A 227 22.35 -43.30 12.88
CA GLN A 227 23.29 -42.43 13.58
C GLN A 227 22.80 -40.98 13.60
N THR A 228 21.65 -40.69 12.99
CA THR A 228 21.14 -39.33 12.92
C THR A 228 20.75 -38.82 14.30
N ALA A 229 21.50 -37.84 14.77
CA ALA A 229 21.13 -37.01 15.90
C ALA A 229 20.48 -35.73 15.40
N ARG A 230 19.60 -35.15 16.23
CA ARG A 230 18.88 -33.91 15.91
C ARG A 230 19.01 -32.94 17.07
N SER A 231 19.00 -31.65 16.75
CA SER A 231 18.92 -30.56 17.72
C SER A 231 17.88 -29.57 17.23
N LEU A 232 16.99 -29.11 18.11
CA LEU A 232 15.99 -28.11 17.80
C LEU A 232 15.95 -27.05 18.90
N SER A 233 16.00 -25.79 18.50
CA SER A 233 15.72 -24.64 19.36
C SER A 233 14.75 -23.72 18.63
N VAL A 234 13.61 -23.47 19.26
CA VAL A 234 12.60 -22.51 18.81
C VAL A 234 12.45 -21.45 19.89
N LYS A 235 12.54 -20.18 19.49
CA LYS A 235 12.25 -19.04 20.35
C LYS A 235 11.23 -18.17 19.66
N VAL A 236 10.20 -17.77 20.38
CA VAL A 236 9.12 -16.93 19.84
C VAL A 236 8.82 -15.81 20.83
N SER A 237 8.72 -14.59 20.33
CA SER A 237 8.16 -13.46 21.06
C SER A 237 7.00 -12.85 20.28
N ALA A 238 5.98 -12.40 21.00
CA ALA A 238 4.82 -11.74 20.42
C ALA A 238 4.54 -10.43 21.14
N THR A 239 4.15 -9.43 20.36
CA THR A 239 3.79 -8.09 20.84
C THR A 239 2.30 -7.87 20.60
N TRP A 240 1.60 -7.56 21.68
CA TRP A 240 0.16 -7.42 21.72
C TRP A 240 -0.24 -6.00 22.10
N GLN A 241 -1.37 -5.54 21.59
CA GLN A 241 -1.98 -4.27 21.95
C GLN A 241 -3.33 -4.49 22.62
N LYS A 242 -3.59 -3.71 23.67
CA LYS A 242 -4.88 -3.68 24.36
C LYS A 242 -5.97 -3.06 23.47
N GLU A 243 -7.17 -3.65 23.48
CA GLU A 243 -8.33 -3.14 22.73
C GLU A 243 -8.63 -1.66 23.02
N GLU A 244 -8.48 -1.21 24.28
CA GLU A 244 -8.71 0.18 24.67
C GLU A 244 -7.83 1.20 23.93
N VAL A 245 -6.61 0.80 23.57
CA VAL A 245 -5.65 1.67 22.88
C VAL A 245 -6.10 1.86 21.44
N GLU A 246 -6.57 0.79 20.80
CA GLU A 246 -7.14 0.84 19.46
C GLU A 246 -8.42 1.69 19.44
N LEU A 247 -9.33 1.49 20.39
CA LEU A 247 -10.57 2.27 20.49
C LEU A 247 -10.30 3.77 20.71
N LYS A 248 -9.32 4.12 21.54
CA LYS A 248 -8.88 5.50 21.73
C LYS A 248 -8.26 6.08 20.46
N ALA A 249 -7.46 5.30 19.73
CA ALA A 249 -6.86 5.73 18.47
C ALA A 249 -7.93 5.97 17.39
N ILE A 250 -8.92 5.08 17.26
CA ILE A 250 -10.05 5.23 16.33
C ILE A 250 -10.87 6.48 16.68
N ALA A 251 -11.16 6.69 17.98
CA ALA A 251 -11.90 7.87 18.42
C ALA A 251 -11.13 9.17 18.15
N ALA A 252 -9.81 9.19 18.38
CA ALA A 252 -8.96 10.33 18.09
C ALA A 252 -8.89 10.62 16.59
N ALA A 253 -8.68 9.60 15.75
CA ALA A 253 -8.65 9.74 14.30
C ALA A 253 -10.00 10.22 13.75
N LYS A 254 -11.12 9.73 14.29
CA LYS A 254 -12.46 10.21 13.94
C LYS A 254 -12.63 11.69 14.29
N LYS A 255 -12.20 12.10 15.49
CA LYS A 255 -12.26 13.50 15.93
C LYS A 255 -11.40 14.41 15.05
N GLU A 256 -10.19 13.99 14.71
CA GLU A 256 -9.30 14.73 13.82
C GLU A 256 -9.90 14.88 12.42
N ALA A 257 -10.51 13.82 11.89
CA ALA A 257 -11.22 13.85 10.61
C ALA A 257 -12.44 14.80 10.63
N GLU A 258 -13.19 14.83 11.74
CA GLU A 258 -14.31 15.75 11.93
C GLU A 258 -13.83 17.22 12.02
N GLU A 259 -12.75 17.48 12.77
CA GLU A 259 -12.15 18.82 12.88
C GLU A 259 -11.58 19.32 11.56
N GLU A 260 -10.95 18.45 10.76
CA GLU A 260 -10.46 18.80 9.42
C GLU A 260 -11.64 19.06 8.47
N ALA A 261 -12.69 18.24 8.51
CA ALA A 261 -13.90 18.46 7.72
C ALA A 261 -14.58 19.80 8.08
N GLU A 262 -14.64 20.16 9.36
CA GLU A 262 -15.19 21.45 9.81
C GLU A 262 -14.31 22.63 9.36
N ARG A 263 -12.98 22.48 9.41
CA ARG A 263 -12.06 23.51 8.89
C ARG A 263 -12.22 23.69 7.38
N GLN A 264 -12.34 22.61 6.62
CA GLN A 264 -12.60 22.69 5.18
C GLN A 264 -13.95 23.33 4.87
N ALA A 265 -15.01 23.01 5.63
CA ALA A 265 -16.32 23.63 5.49
C ALA A 265 -16.28 25.15 5.76
N LYS A 266 -15.60 25.58 6.83
CA LYS A 266 -15.40 27.01 7.16
C LYS A 266 -14.65 27.76 6.07
N LEU A 267 -13.60 27.16 5.51
CA LEU A 267 -12.85 27.74 4.40
C LEU A 267 -13.69 27.85 3.12
N GLU A 268 -14.54 26.86 2.85
CA GLU A 268 -15.43 26.90 1.69
C GLU A 268 -16.52 27.97 1.85
N ASP A 269 -17.10 28.10 3.05
CA ASP A 269 -18.07 29.14 3.35
C ASP A 269 -17.46 30.55 3.27
N GLU A 270 -16.24 30.73 3.79
CA GLU A 270 -15.53 32.01 3.66
C GLU A 270 -15.20 32.34 2.19
N ARG A 271 -14.79 31.34 1.40
CA ARG A 271 -14.59 31.51 -0.04
C ARG A 271 -15.88 31.91 -0.75
N ARG A 272 -16.99 31.24 -0.45
CA ARG A 272 -18.31 31.57 -1.03
C ARG A 272 -18.76 32.97 -0.63
N ALA A 273 -18.51 33.40 0.61
CA ALA A 273 -18.81 34.75 1.07
C ALA A 273 -17.99 35.81 0.30
N ARG A 274 -16.68 35.61 0.14
CA ARG A 274 -15.83 36.53 -0.65
C ARG A 274 -16.24 36.56 -2.12
N GLU A 275 -16.56 35.41 -2.73
CA GLU A 275 -17.04 35.38 -4.11
C GLU A 275 -18.39 36.09 -4.28
N ALA A 276 -19.28 36.01 -3.30
CA ALA A 276 -20.54 36.74 -3.29
C ALA A 276 -20.31 38.26 -3.19
N GLU A 277 -19.42 38.68 -2.29
CA GLU A 277 -19.04 40.10 -2.12
C GLU A 277 -18.39 40.66 -3.39
N GLU A 278 -17.44 39.92 -4.00
CA GLU A 278 -16.79 40.35 -5.25
C GLU A 278 -17.80 40.47 -6.40
N ARG A 279 -18.76 39.54 -6.48
CA ARG A 279 -19.85 39.62 -7.48
C ARG A 279 -20.74 40.84 -7.26
N GLN A 280 -21.03 41.18 -6.02
CA GLN A 280 -21.83 42.35 -5.69
C GLN A 280 -21.09 43.65 -6.02
N ALA A 281 -19.82 43.76 -5.63
CA ALA A 281 -18.96 44.90 -5.98
C ALA A 281 -18.82 45.09 -7.51
N LYS A 282 -18.62 44.01 -8.27
CA LYS A 282 -18.60 44.07 -9.76
C LYS A 282 -19.94 44.50 -10.35
N LYS A 283 -21.05 44.18 -9.71
CA LYS A 283 -22.39 44.58 -10.16
C LYS A 283 -22.61 46.08 -9.92
N GLU A 284 -22.27 46.56 -8.74
CA GLU A 284 -22.33 47.99 -8.38
C GLU A 284 -21.41 48.83 -9.27
N GLU A 285 -20.18 48.37 -9.56
CA GLU A 285 -19.27 49.05 -10.48
C GLU A 285 -19.84 49.14 -11.91
N ARG A 286 -20.49 48.07 -12.39
CA ARG A 286 -21.15 48.05 -13.70
C ARG A 286 -22.34 48.99 -13.76
N GLU A 287 -23.14 49.06 -12.70
CA GLU A 287 -24.27 49.97 -12.60
C GLU A 287 -23.78 51.43 -12.57
N GLY A 288 -22.76 51.75 -11.77
CA GLY A 288 -22.12 53.07 -11.77
C GLY A 288 -21.56 53.50 -13.13
N ARG A 289 -20.85 52.61 -13.84
CA ARG A 289 -20.38 52.91 -15.21
C ARG A 289 -21.50 53.08 -16.22
N GLN A 290 -22.64 52.39 -16.06
CA GLN A 290 -23.79 52.58 -16.93
C GLN A 290 -24.46 53.93 -16.69
N GLU A 291 -24.56 54.34 -15.44
CA GLU A 291 -25.14 55.63 -15.05
C GLU A 291 -24.26 56.79 -15.51
N GLU A 292 -22.94 56.69 -15.33
CA GLU A 292 -21.97 57.65 -15.86
C GLU A 292 -22.09 57.78 -17.39
N ARG A 293 -22.18 56.65 -18.12
CA ARG A 293 -22.38 56.66 -19.57
C ARG A 293 -23.70 57.29 -20.00
N ARG A 294 -24.77 57.16 -19.20
CA ARG A 294 -26.04 57.83 -19.48
C ARG A 294 -25.90 59.33 -19.30
N ALA A 295 -25.29 59.78 -18.21
CA ALA A 295 -25.01 61.19 -17.96
C ALA A 295 -24.13 61.81 -19.05
N THR A 296 -23.07 61.13 -19.50
CA THR A 296 -22.22 61.65 -20.59
C THR A 296 -22.97 61.73 -21.93
N LYS A 297 -23.87 60.77 -22.20
CA LYS A 297 -24.71 60.81 -23.41
C LYS A 297 -25.70 61.95 -23.36
N GLU A 298 -26.33 62.19 -22.22
CA GLU A 298 -27.25 63.32 -22.01
C GLU A 298 -26.52 64.66 -22.15
N GLU A 299 -25.32 64.80 -21.58
CA GLU A 299 -24.49 66.01 -21.75
C GLU A 299 -24.11 66.23 -23.22
N HIS A 300 -23.70 65.16 -23.93
CA HIS A 300 -23.34 65.26 -25.34
C HIS A 300 -24.56 65.60 -26.21
N GLN A 301 -25.75 65.07 -25.88
CA GLN A 301 -27.00 65.39 -26.55
C GLN A 301 -27.32 66.88 -26.36
N ALA A 302 -27.26 67.38 -25.13
CA ALA A 302 -27.48 68.79 -24.81
C ALA A 302 -26.50 69.72 -25.54
N ARG A 303 -25.21 69.37 -25.62
CA ARG A 303 -24.22 70.15 -26.40
C ARG A 303 -24.51 70.12 -27.91
N LYS A 304 -25.03 69.02 -28.45
CA LYS A 304 -25.40 68.95 -29.87
C LYS A 304 -26.61 69.84 -30.16
N GLU A 305 -27.61 69.83 -29.29
CA GLU A 305 -28.79 70.69 -29.37
C GLU A 305 -28.39 72.17 -29.24
N GLU A 306 -27.51 72.52 -28.30
CA GLU A 306 -26.95 73.89 -28.18
C GLU A 306 -26.19 74.30 -29.45
N HIS A 307 -25.39 73.40 -30.03
CA HIS A 307 -24.65 73.69 -31.25
C HIS A 307 -25.58 73.86 -32.46
N GLN A 308 -26.64 73.06 -32.58
CA GLN A 308 -27.66 73.21 -33.62
C GLN A 308 -28.39 74.55 -33.48
N ALA A 309 -28.82 74.92 -32.27
CA ALA A 309 -29.44 76.21 -32.01
C ALA A 309 -28.52 77.39 -32.39
N ARG A 310 -27.22 77.32 -32.08
CA ARG A 310 -26.24 78.34 -32.51
C ARG A 310 -26.00 78.38 -34.02
N GLN A 311 -26.09 77.26 -34.72
CA GLN A 311 -25.96 77.25 -36.19
C GLN A 311 -27.20 77.84 -36.86
N GLU A 312 -28.39 77.57 -36.34
CA GLU A 312 -29.63 78.21 -36.79
C GLU A 312 -29.61 79.72 -36.54
N GLU A 313 -29.13 80.17 -35.38
CA GLU A 313 -28.96 81.59 -35.09
C GLU A 313 -27.95 82.27 -36.05
N LYS A 314 -26.85 81.59 -36.39
CA LYS A 314 -25.88 82.08 -37.37
C LYS A 314 -26.45 82.15 -38.78
N ARG A 315 -27.21 81.13 -39.22
CA ARG A 315 -27.89 81.16 -40.53
C ARG A 315 -28.92 82.28 -40.60
N ALA A 316 -29.68 82.52 -39.53
CA ALA A 316 -30.61 83.64 -39.47
C ALA A 316 -29.90 85.01 -39.53
N LYS A 317 -28.70 85.13 -38.94
CA LYS A 317 -27.86 86.35 -39.05
C LYS A 317 -27.25 86.53 -40.44
N GLU A 318 -26.84 85.45 -41.10
CA GLU A 318 -26.30 85.49 -42.47
C GLU A 318 -27.40 85.84 -43.49
N GLU A 319 -28.60 85.26 -43.39
CA GLU A 319 -29.75 85.62 -44.24
C GLU A 319 -30.16 87.10 -44.05
N ASN A 320 -30.00 87.65 -42.85
CA ASN A 320 -30.28 89.07 -42.59
C ASN A 320 -29.17 90.01 -43.11
N SER A 321 -27.95 89.51 -43.34
CA SER A 321 -26.80 90.29 -43.85
C SER A 321 -26.70 90.35 -45.38
N VAL A 322 -27.32 89.39 -46.09
CA VAL A 322 -27.29 89.31 -47.56
C VAL A 322 -28.40 90.15 -48.23
N ALA A 323 -29.34 90.72 -47.46
CA ALA A 323 -30.41 91.60 -47.96
C ALA A 323 -30.06 93.12 -47.99
N HIS A 324 -28.82 93.52 -47.67
CA HIS A 324 -28.46 94.95 -47.63
C HIS A 324 -27.01 95.29 -48.06
N ALA A 325 -26.66 95.01 -49.33
CA ALA A 325 -25.63 95.74 -50.10
C ALA A 325 -25.73 95.31 -51.58
N PRO A 326 -25.82 96.23 -52.59
CA PRO A 326 -24.86 97.31 -52.76
C PRO A 326 -25.45 98.63 -53.32
N ALA A 327 -25.30 99.76 -52.60
CA ALA A 327 -25.67 101.09 -53.13
C ALA A 327 -24.74 102.24 -52.68
N VAL A 328 -23.51 101.96 -52.25
CA VAL A 328 -22.62 102.99 -51.64
C VAL A 328 -21.37 103.30 -52.49
N ALA A 329 -21.17 102.61 -53.62
CA ALA A 329 -20.02 102.87 -54.50
C ALA A 329 -20.21 104.06 -55.46
N ASP A 330 -21.45 104.50 -55.72
CA ASP A 330 -21.76 105.53 -56.75
C ASP A 330 -21.88 106.97 -56.20
N ALA A 331 -21.97 107.13 -54.87
CA ALA A 331 -22.13 108.44 -54.22
C ALA A 331 -20.80 109.21 -54.03
N ASN A 332 -19.69 108.49 -53.81
CA ASN A 332 -18.39 109.13 -53.56
C ASN A 332 -17.70 109.66 -54.83
N LEU A 333 -18.06 109.16 -56.02
CA LEU A 333 -17.50 109.64 -57.28
C LEU A 333 -18.12 110.99 -57.69
N ARG A 334 -19.44 111.17 -57.47
CA ARG A 334 -20.16 112.41 -57.80
C ARG A 334 -19.77 113.59 -56.91
N ALA A 335 -19.49 113.35 -55.62
CA ALA A 335 -19.04 114.39 -54.70
C ALA A 335 -17.65 114.94 -55.05
N ARG A 336 -16.79 114.13 -55.66
CA ARG A 336 -15.41 114.52 -56.02
C ARG A 336 -15.34 115.34 -57.30
N ILE A 337 -16.30 115.17 -58.22
CA ILE A 337 -16.39 115.94 -59.47
C ILE A 337 -16.90 117.37 -59.20
N ASN A 338 -17.91 117.54 -58.34
CA ASN A 338 -18.47 118.87 -58.05
C ASN A 338 -17.47 119.78 -57.32
N ARG A 339 -16.60 119.23 -56.47
CA ARG A 339 -15.58 120.03 -55.74
C ARG A 339 -14.51 120.64 -56.64
N VAL A 340 -14.14 119.95 -57.74
CA VAL A 340 -13.14 120.45 -58.70
C VAL A 340 -13.71 121.54 -59.62
N ILE A 341 -15.03 121.55 -59.82
CA ILE A 341 -15.72 122.60 -60.61
C ILE A 341 -15.83 123.90 -59.79
N GLU A 342 -16.11 123.81 -58.49
CA GLU A 342 -16.22 125.00 -57.62
C GLU A 342 -14.85 125.69 -57.37
N GLU A 343 -13.76 124.93 -57.25
CA GLU A 343 -12.40 125.49 -57.10
C GLU A 343 -11.89 126.18 -58.38
N LYS A 344 -12.38 125.79 -59.57
CA LYS A 344 -12.01 126.46 -60.83
C LYS A 344 -12.81 127.73 -61.12
N ILE A 345 -14.02 127.87 -60.56
CA ILE A 345 -14.85 129.08 -60.73
C ILE A 345 -14.38 130.21 -59.78
N THR A 346 -13.87 129.88 -58.59
CA THR A 346 -13.32 130.87 -57.65
C THR A 346 -11.97 131.44 -58.09
N PHE A 347 -11.18 130.71 -58.88
CA PHE A 347 -9.92 131.23 -59.45
C PHE A 347 -10.13 132.20 -60.63
N ALA A 348 -11.32 132.23 -61.24
CA ALA A 348 -11.65 133.12 -62.35
C ALA A 348 -12.26 134.48 -61.91
N GLN A 349 -12.53 134.68 -60.61
CA GLN A 349 -13.08 135.93 -60.07
C GLN A 349 -12.06 136.81 -59.31
N LEU A 350 -10.78 136.42 -59.23
CA LEU A 350 -9.70 137.23 -58.63
C LEU A 350 -8.65 137.69 -59.67
N GLY A 351 -9.08 137.79 -60.93
CA GLY A 351 -8.32 138.36 -62.05
C GLY A 351 -9.06 139.52 -62.71
N MET A 352 -9.48 140.51 -61.92
CA MET A 352 -9.63 141.94 -62.28
C MET A 352 -9.52 142.80 -61.02
#